data_AF-A0AAN8ZXH2-F1
#
_entry.id   AF-A0AAN8ZXH2-F1
#
_cell.length_a   1.000
_cell.length_b   1.000
_cell.length_c   1.000
_cell.angle_alpha   90.00
_cell.angle_beta   90.00
_cell.angle_gamma   90.00
#
_symmetry.space_group_name_H-M   'P 1'
#
loop_
_entity.id
_entity.type
_entity.pdbx_description
1 polymer ?
#
loop_
_entity_poly.entity_id
_entity_poly.type
_entity_poly.pdbx_seq_one_letter_code
_entity_poly.pdbx_strand_id
1 'polypeptide(L)'
;CNFVVHDKCLKTVVSPCSSVAPTLVKTPVAHCWSEPAHHRRRHCNVCRKKLDDTYAIRCEVCEYYVHVECGDFTVANCKDCATFVPEKCNQKVVQLHHWREGNLPANSKCVVDKKTCWAAECLAGMRCEWCGYTVHAMCAEKVPLDCTFGLLEPIMLPPSAVSIPRTEVPMEAIIGVQSRRKDTLSPRSISEEFTSGDYKIRDQEETPRGSAKEREEKDEEVVKVFDGNSSLRRRMFRLVTISRTANVKEFLTAALRAFHVPPDNSKTYLTDAYSADETEVEDPLPVTKLTRRDGKRPAVFLRYRLVSYTILTEWDPWEMLFWSICYGTIHFTKMAK
;
A
#
# COMPACT_ATOMS: atom_id res chain seq x y z
N CYS A 1 -8.19 -18.41 -1.89
CA CYS A 1 -6.89 -17.83 -1.52
C CYS A 1 -5.89 -18.96 -1.31
N ASN A 2 -4.71 -18.91 -1.93
CA ASN A 2 -3.64 -19.94 -1.79
C ASN A 2 -2.87 -19.72 -0.47
N PHE A 3 -3.56 -19.87 0.65
CA PHE A 3 -2.92 -19.81 1.97
C PHE A 3 -2.06 -21.05 2.18
N VAL A 4 -0.75 -20.86 2.28
CA VAL A 4 0.15 -21.90 2.78
C VAL A 4 0.04 -21.88 4.31
N VAL A 5 -0.72 -22.83 4.85
CA VAL A 5 -0.92 -23.01 6.29
C VAL A 5 -0.84 -24.51 6.57
N HIS A 6 -0.19 -24.91 7.66
CA HIS A 6 -0.17 -26.31 8.09
C HIS A 6 -1.58 -26.82 8.37
N ASP A 7 -1.88 -28.08 8.07
CA ASP A 7 -3.20 -28.69 8.33
C ASP A 7 -3.67 -28.52 9.78
N LYS A 8 -2.72 -28.58 10.73
CA LYS A 8 -2.98 -28.36 12.16
C LYS A 8 -3.37 -26.92 12.49
N CYS A 9 -2.85 -25.95 11.74
CA CYS A 9 -3.07 -24.52 11.95
C CYS A 9 -4.25 -23.98 11.14
N LEU A 10 -4.74 -24.72 10.14
CA LEU A 10 -5.82 -24.28 9.24
C LEU A 10 -7.07 -23.81 10.00
N LYS A 11 -7.46 -24.55 11.06
CA LYS A 11 -8.62 -24.23 11.90
C LYS A 11 -8.44 -23.00 12.79
N THR A 12 -7.23 -22.47 12.88
CA THR A 12 -6.88 -21.32 13.75
C THR A 12 -6.54 -20.05 12.99
N VAL A 13 -6.64 -20.07 11.65
CA VAL A 13 -6.39 -18.89 10.82
C VAL A 13 -7.57 -17.96 10.92
N VAL A 14 -7.33 -16.78 11.48
CA VAL A 14 -8.32 -15.68 11.54
C VAL A 14 -7.96 -14.53 10.61
N SER A 15 -6.74 -14.51 10.08
CA SER A 15 -6.27 -13.42 9.24
C SER A 15 -6.91 -13.46 7.85
N PRO A 16 -7.41 -12.32 7.36
CA PRO A 16 -7.97 -12.23 6.02
C PRO A 16 -6.89 -12.47 4.97
N CYS A 17 -7.24 -13.07 3.83
CA CYS A 17 -6.28 -13.20 2.74
C CYS A 17 -6.02 -11.87 2.04
N SER A 18 -4.87 -11.77 1.38
CA SER A 18 -4.43 -10.55 0.68
C SER A 18 -5.43 -10.00 -0.34
N SER A 19 -6.34 -10.81 -0.89
CA SER A 19 -7.38 -10.32 -1.81
C SER A 19 -8.60 -9.69 -1.10
N VAL A 20 -8.83 -10.00 0.19
CA VAL A 20 -9.96 -9.48 0.97
C VAL A 20 -9.48 -8.50 2.04
N ALA A 21 -8.26 -8.67 2.54
CA ALA A 21 -7.69 -7.85 3.60
C ALA A 21 -7.71 -6.34 3.29
N PRO A 22 -7.48 -5.86 2.05
CA PRO A 22 -7.65 -4.44 1.71
C PRO A 22 -9.07 -3.91 1.93
N THR A 23 -10.11 -4.72 1.66
CA THR A 23 -11.52 -4.28 1.79
C THR A 23 -11.98 -4.17 3.24
N LEU A 24 -11.24 -4.74 4.18
CA LEU A 24 -11.51 -4.69 5.61
C LEU A 24 -10.86 -3.47 6.30
N VAL A 25 -9.98 -2.75 5.60
CA VAL A 25 -9.33 -1.55 6.13
C VAL A 25 -10.25 -0.35 5.94
N LYS A 26 -10.76 0.17 7.06
CA LYS A 26 -11.59 1.37 7.07
C LYS A 26 -10.79 2.67 6.98
N THR A 27 -9.64 2.69 7.64
CA THR A 27 -8.73 3.85 7.65
C THR A 27 -7.34 3.36 7.26
N PRO A 28 -6.89 3.63 6.03
CA PRO A 28 -5.59 3.17 5.57
C PRO A 28 -4.47 3.93 6.27
N VAL A 29 -3.49 3.18 6.79
CA VAL A 29 -2.25 3.73 7.35
C VAL A 29 -1.09 3.01 6.68
N ALA A 30 -0.24 3.79 6.00
CA ALA A 30 0.93 3.27 5.32
C ALA A 30 1.95 2.70 6.33
N HIS A 31 2.65 1.65 5.92
CA HIS A 31 3.79 1.14 6.67
C HIS A 31 5.03 1.99 6.39
N CYS A 32 5.87 2.15 7.42
CA CYS A 32 7.19 2.76 7.28
C CYS A 32 8.22 1.64 7.09
N TRP A 33 8.56 1.34 5.83
CA TRP A 33 9.46 0.23 5.51
C TRP A 33 10.92 0.58 5.78
N SER A 34 11.64 -0.36 6.37
CA SER A 34 13.10 -0.36 6.46
C SER A 34 13.76 -0.57 5.10
N GLU A 35 15.06 -0.35 5.04
CA GLU A 35 15.89 -0.87 3.95
C GLU A 35 15.78 -2.41 3.87
N PRO A 36 15.94 -3.01 2.67
CA PRO A 36 15.96 -4.46 2.51
C PRO A 36 17.11 -5.11 3.30
N ALA A 37 16.77 -6.12 4.10
CA ALA A 37 17.73 -6.85 4.93
C ALA A 37 17.36 -8.34 5.05
N HIS A 38 18.28 -9.14 5.58
CA HIS A 38 18.01 -10.53 5.95
C HIS A 38 17.34 -10.59 7.33
N HIS A 39 16.19 -11.25 7.40
CA HIS A 39 15.43 -11.42 8.64
C HIS A 39 15.29 -12.89 9.01
N ARG A 40 16.30 -13.43 9.71
CA ARG A 40 16.33 -14.83 10.13
C ARG A 40 15.21 -15.18 11.13
N ARG A 41 14.67 -16.39 11.02
CA ARG A 41 13.60 -16.95 11.88
C ARG A 41 12.32 -16.10 11.87
N ARG A 42 12.06 -15.42 10.75
CA ARG A 42 10.85 -14.65 10.50
C ARG A 42 10.11 -15.21 9.28
N HIS A 43 8.82 -14.93 9.23
CA HIS A 43 7.95 -15.33 8.12
C HIS A 43 7.34 -14.09 7.49
N CYS A 44 7.16 -14.14 6.17
CA CYS A 44 6.47 -13.11 5.41
C CYS A 44 5.00 -13.07 5.82
N ASN A 45 4.49 -11.92 6.23
CA ASN A 45 3.09 -11.74 6.62
C ASN A 45 2.11 -11.81 5.44
N VAL A 46 2.60 -11.77 4.19
CA VAL A 46 1.80 -11.93 2.97
C VAL A 46 1.79 -13.40 2.52
N CYS A 47 2.95 -13.95 2.15
CA CYS A 47 3.03 -15.29 1.57
C CYS A 47 3.22 -16.42 2.61
N ARG A 48 3.42 -16.07 3.89
CA ARG A 48 3.63 -16.97 5.04
C ARG A 48 4.90 -17.84 5.01
N LYS A 49 5.71 -17.75 3.97
CA LYS A 49 7.00 -18.47 3.86
C LYS A 49 8.08 -17.83 4.73
N LYS A 50 9.11 -18.60 5.07
CA LYS A 50 10.31 -18.12 5.80
C LYS A 50 11.03 -17.03 5.00
N LEU A 51 11.66 -16.11 5.73
CA LEU A 51 12.43 -14.97 5.19
C LEU A 51 13.95 -15.24 5.19
N ASP A 52 14.38 -16.45 5.53
CA ASP A 52 15.79 -16.76 5.80
C ASP A 52 16.69 -16.62 4.55
N ASP A 53 16.17 -17.00 3.37
CA ASP A 53 16.96 -17.15 2.14
C ASP A 53 16.88 -15.93 1.20
N THR A 54 16.03 -14.95 1.49
CA THR A 54 15.75 -13.82 0.60
C THR A 54 15.70 -12.50 1.34
N TYR A 55 15.92 -11.40 0.63
CA TYR A 55 15.78 -10.07 1.20
C TYR A 55 14.32 -9.78 1.56
N ALA A 56 14.15 -9.12 2.69
CA ALA A 56 12.86 -8.73 3.23
C ALA A 56 12.94 -7.31 3.77
N ILE A 57 11.78 -6.67 3.85
CA ILE A 57 11.59 -5.36 4.48
C ILE A 57 10.72 -5.53 5.72
N ARG A 58 10.98 -4.70 6.73
CA ARG A 58 10.23 -4.67 7.98
C ARG A 58 9.60 -3.29 8.14
N CYS A 59 8.34 -3.25 8.56
CA CYS A 59 7.75 -2.01 9.01
C CYS A 59 8.35 -1.63 10.38
N GLU A 60 8.99 -0.46 10.45
CA GLU A 60 9.64 0.04 11.67
C GLU A 60 8.66 0.40 12.78
N VAL A 61 7.38 0.61 12.43
CA VAL A 61 6.32 1.01 13.36
C VAL A 61 5.60 -0.19 14.00
N CYS A 62 5.27 -1.21 13.22
CA CYS A 62 4.39 -2.31 13.65
C CYS A 62 4.97 -3.71 13.43
N GLU A 63 6.28 -3.78 13.18
CA GLU A 63 7.04 -5.03 13.03
C GLU A 63 6.44 -6.01 12.01
N TYR A 64 5.80 -5.49 10.96
CA TYR A 64 5.25 -6.28 9.86
C TYR A 64 6.39 -6.66 8.91
N TYR A 65 6.58 -7.94 8.62
CA TYR A 65 7.69 -8.42 7.81
C TYR A 65 7.21 -8.98 6.48
N VAL A 66 7.82 -8.59 5.38
CA VAL A 66 7.50 -9.13 4.05
C VAL A 66 8.75 -9.31 3.20
N HIS A 67 8.71 -10.28 2.29
CA HIS A 67 9.66 -10.29 1.17
C HIS A 67 9.54 -8.99 0.39
N VAL A 68 10.64 -8.53 -0.21
CA VAL A 68 10.63 -7.34 -1.08
C VAL A 68 9.57 -7.48 -2.18
N GLU A 69 9.51 -8.64 -2.83
CA GLU A 69 8.53 -8.97 -3.88
C GLU A 69 7.09 -9.05 -3.35
N CYS A 70 6.91 -9.32 -2.05
CA CYS A 70 5.59 -9.36 -1.43
C CYS A 70 5.10 -7.97 -0.98
N GLY A 71 5.94 -6.94 -1.04
CA GLY A 71 5.63 -5.58 -0.59
C GLY A 71 4.40 -4.98 -1.26
N ASP A 72 4.24 -5.22 -2.57
CA ASP A 72 3.10 -4.72 -3.34
C ASP A 72 1.75 -5.32 -2.93
N PHE A 73 1.75 -6.48 -2.27
CA PHE A 73 0.54 -7.14 -1.77
C PHE A 73 0.25 -6.83 -0.30
N THR A 74 1.01 -5.90 0.29
CA THR A 74 0.80 -5.48 1.67
C THR A 74 -0.45 -4.63 1.81
N VAL A 75 -1.14 -4.81 2.92
CA VAL A 75 -2.30 -4.01 3.25
C VAL A 75 -1.85 -2.80 4.06
N ALA A 76 -2.33 -1.60 3.69
CA ALA A 76 -2.08 -0.34 4.39
C ALA A 76 -2.87 -0.28 5.71
N ASN A 77 -2.57 -1.18 6.64
CA ASN A 77 -3.21 -1.26 7.95
C ASN A 77 -2.19 -1.05 9.06
N CYS A 78 -1.23 -0.14 8.90
CA CYS A 78 -0.28 0.20 9.95
C CYS A 78 -0.98 0.76 11.19
N LYS A 79 -0.21 0.93 12.26
CA LYS A 79 -0.67 1.51 13.52
C LYS A 79 -0.90 3.00 13.33
N ASP A 80 -2.05 3.53 13.75
CA ASP A 80 -2.30 4.97 13.75
C ASP A 80 -1.29 5.71 14.63
N CYS A 81 -0.76 6.84 14.16
CA CYS A 81 0.23 7.63 14.89
C CYS A 81 -0.30 8.98 15.38
N ALA A 82 -1.24 9.59 14.65
CA ALA A 82 -1.82 10.88 14.97
C ALA A 82 -3.18 11.03 14.29
N THR A 83 -4.24 11.09 15.09
CA THR A 83 -5.63 11.21 14.61
C THR A 83 -6.39 12.34 15.31
N PHE A 84 -5.69 13.20 16.05
CA PHE A 84 -6.31 14.34 16.70
C PHE A 84 -6.93 15.29 15.67
N VAL A 85 -8.23 15.55 15.84
CA VAL A 85 -8.97 16.55 15.07
C VAL A 85 -9.53 17.57 16.08
N PRO A 86 -9.11 18.85 16.01
CA PRO A 86 -9.54 19.87 16.98
C PRO A 86 -11.06 19.98 17.14
N GLU A 87 -11.79 19.82 16.04
CA GLU A 87 -13.25 19.95 15.98
C GLU A 87 -14.01 18.76 16.61
N LYS A 88 -13.33 17.64 16.90
CA LYS A 88 -13.93 16.41 17.46
C LYS A 88 -13.47 16.13 18.90
N CYS A 89 -12.89 17.12 19.58
CA CYS A 89 -12.23 17.00 20.88
C CYS A 89 -13.11 16.45 22.04
N ASN A 90 -14.44 16.42 21.89
CA ASN A 90 -15.38 15.99 22.93
C ASN A 90 -15.87 14.54 22.80
N GLN A 91 -15.44 13.79 21.78
CA GLN A 91 -15.79 12.37 21.68
C GLN A 91 -14.84 11.53 22.54
N LYS A 92 -15.38 10.68 23.42
CA LYS A 92 -14.59 9.64 24.09
C LYS A 92 -14.05 8.68 23.04
N VAL A 93 -12.82 8.90 22.59
CA VAL A 93 -12.15 7.99 21.66
C VAL A 93 -11.61 6.80 22.46
N VAL A 94 -12.23 5.64 22.25
CA VAL A 94 -11.76 4.37 22.80
C VAL A 94 -10.64 3.85 21.92
N GLN A 95 -9.49 3.54 22.52
CA GLN A 95 -8.39 2.93 21.80
C GLN A 95 -8.61 1.43 21.69
N LEU A 96 -8.51 0.91 20.48
CA LEU A 96 -8.70 -0.51 20.19
C LEU A 96 -7.36 -1.23 20.07
N HIS A 97 -7.36 -2.52 20.37
CA HIS A 97 -6.18 -3.35 20.13
C HIS A 97 -5.83 -3.41 18.64
N HIS A 98 -4.55 -3.20 18.32
CA HIS A 98 -4.02 -3.35 16.96
C HIS A 98 -3.27 -4.67 16.83
N TRP A 99 -3.96 -5.72 16.38
CA TRP A 99 -3.42 -7.07 16.36
C TRP A 99 -2.57 -7.38 15.11
N ARG A 100 -1.40 -7.97 15.33
CA ARG A 100 -0.49 -8.50 14.31
C ARG A 100 -0.27 -9.99 14.48
N GLU A 101 -0.37 -10.72 13.38
CA GLU A 101 -0.19 -12.16 13.39
C GLU A 101 1.30 -12.56 13.33
N GLY A 102 1.67 -13.50 14.19
CA GLY A 102 2.92 -14.24 14.09
C GLY A 102 4.18 -13.45 14.41
N ASN A 103 5.33 -14.02 14.03
CA ASN A 103 6.66 -13.51 14.31
C ASN A 103 6.93 -13.19 15.81
N LEU A 104 6.16 -13.81 16.70
CA LEU A 104 6.26 -13.60 18.14
C LEU A 104 7.61 -14.06 18.69
N PRO A 105 8.14 -13.39 19.73
CA PRO A 105 9.32 -13.87 20.44
C PRO A 105 9.15 -15.31 20.95
N ALA A 106 10.27 -16.05 21.00
CA ALA A 106 10.28 -17.34 21.65
C ALA A 106 9.82 -17.20 23.11
N ASN A 107 8.98 -18.12 23.56
CA ASN A 107 8.35 -18.14 24.89
C ASN A 107 7.18 -17.16 25.09
N SER A 108 6.64 -16.55 24.04
CA SER A 108 5.42 -15.76 24.16
C SER A 108 4.27 -16.62 24.70
N LYS A 109 3.57 -16.09 25.71
CA LYS A 109 2.44 -16.74 26.38
C LYS A 109 1.16 -15.96 26.16
N CYS A 110 0.07 -16.66 25.93
CA CYS A 110 -1.24 -16.06 25.75
C CYS A 110 -1.71 -15.42 27.06
N VAL A 111 -2.17 -14.16 27.01
CA VAL A 111 -2.65 -13.48 28.22
C VAL A 111 -3.92 -14.12 28.79
N VAL A 112 -4.70 -14.84 27.96
CA VAL A 112 -5.97 -15.48 28.34
C VAL A 112 -5.75 -16.81 29.03
N ASP A 113 -5.06 -17.77 28.41
CA ASP A 113 -4.91 -19.14 28.93
C ASP A 113 -3.53 -19.45 29.54
N LYS A 114 -2.60 -18.48 29.47
CA LYS A 114 -1.21 -18.56 29.94
C LYS A 114 -0.34 -19.63 29.27
N LYS A 115 -0.82 -20.26 28.19
CA LYS A 115 -0.05 -21.25 27.40
C LYS A 115 0.77 -20.57 26.31
N THR A 116 1.77 -21.29 25.82
CA THR A 116 2.62 -20.84 24.71
C THR A 116 1.77 -20.55 23.46
N CYS A 117 1.96 -19.37 22.85
CA CYS A 117 1.20 -18.94 21.67
C CYS A 117 2.07 -18.53 20.48
N TRP A 118 3.34 -18.92 20.46
CA TRP A 118 4.27 -18.69 19.34
C TRP A 118 4.61 -19.99 18.61
N ALA A 119 5.11 -19.88 17.37
CA ALA A 119 5.68 -20.99 16.61
C ALA A 119 6.90 -20.54 15.80
N ALA A 120 7.88 -21.44 15.65
CA ALA A 120 9.08 -21.23 14.84
C ALA A 120 8.89 -21.57 13.36
N GLU A 121 7.91 -22.42 13.05
CA GLU A 121 7.72 -22.98 11.71
C GLU A 121 6.65 -22.25 10.89
N CYS A 122 5.87 -21.37 11.51
CA CYS A 122 4.84 -20.60 10.84
C CYS A 122 4.47 -19.33 11.63
N LEU A 123 3.69 -18.45 10.99
CA LEU A 123 3.00 -17.37 11.69
C LEU A 123 1.95 -17.98 12.62
N ALA A 124 2.15 -17.79 13.93
CA ALA A 124 1.23 -18.26 14.96
C ALA A 124 1.12 -17.25 16.09
N GLY A 125 -0.09 -17.14 16.62
CA GLY A 125 -0.45 -16.16 17.65
C GLY A 125 -0.63 -14.76 17.10
N MET A 126 -1.12 -13.87 17.97
CA MET A 126 -1.33 -12.46 17.69
C MET A 126 -0.63 -11.63 18.76
N ARG A 127 -0.09 -10.48 18.37
CA ARG A 127 0.45 -9.46 19.29
C ARG A 127 -0.28 -8.14 19.09
N CYS A 128 -0.61 -7.45 20.16
CA CYS A 128 -1.08 -6.08 20.07
C CYS A 128 0.11 -5.12 20.00
N GLU A 129 0.15 -4.24 18.99
CA GLU A 129 1.22 -3.25 18.81
C GLU A 129 1.14 -2.06 19.78
N TRP A 130 0.06 -1.96 20.54
CA TRP A 130 -0.13 -0.95 21.59
C TRP A 130 0.32 -1.48 22.95
N CYS A 131 -0.30 -2.55 23.44
CA CYS A 131 -0.05 -3.07 24.79
C CYS A 131 0.96 -4.23 24.85
N GLY A 132 1.40 -4.75 23.71
CA GLY A 132 2.32 -5.88 23.65
C GLY A 132 1.72 -7.23 24.07
N TYR A 133 0.43 -7.30 24.40
CA TYR A 133 -0.22 -8.57 24.73
C TYR A 133 -0.06 -9.56 23.59
N THR A 134 0.32 -10.78 23.94
CA THR A 134 0.33 -11.91 23.03
C THR A 134 -0.83 -12.84 23.36
N VAL A 135 -1.49 -13.38 22.32
CA VAL A 135 -2.61 -14.32 22.44
C VAL A 135 -2.57 -15.36 21.32
N HIS A 136 -3.25 -16.49 21.50
CA HIS A 136 -3.63 -17.29 20.34
C HIS A 136 -4.63 -16.52 19.47
N ALA A 137 -4.67 -16.82 18.17
CA ALA A 137 -5.63 -16.23 17.23
C ALA A 137 -7.07 -16.27 17.76
N MET A 138 -7.54 -17.45 18.20
CA MET A 138 -8.88 -17.65 18.75
C MET A 138 -9.09 -17.05 20.14
N CYS A 139 -8.02 -16.65 20.84
CA CYS A 139 -8.13 -16.00 22.14
C CYS A 139 -8.21 -14.47 22.03
N ALA A 140 -7.91 -13.88 20.87
CA ALA A 140 -7.96 -12.44 20.68
C ALA A 140 -9.35 -11.85 20.96
N GLU A 141 -10.41 -12.55 20.56
CA GLU A 141 -11.81 -12.15 20.78
C GLU A 141 -12.24 -12.19 22.26
N LYS A 142 -11.47 -12.90 23.11
CA LYS A 142 -11.72 -12.97 24.56
C LYS A 142 -11.04 -11.85 25.34
N VAL A 143 -10.15 -11.09 24.69
CA VAL A 143 -9.53 -9.90 25.27
C VAL A 143 -10.54 -8.75 25.15
N PRO A 144 -10.69 -7.89 26.17
CA PRO A 144 -11.46 -6.65 26.05
C PRO A 144 -11.05 -5.87 24.79
N LEU A 145 -12.02 -5.25 24.13
CA LEU A 145 -11.76 -4.48 22.89
C LEU A 145 -10.88 -3.25 23.16
N ASP A 146 -11.05 -2.67 24.35
CA ASP A 146 -10.39 -1.45 24.80
C ASP A 146 -8.94 -1.76 25.19
N CYS A 147 -8.00 -1.22 24.43
CA CYS A 147 -6.58 -1.35 24.68
C CYS A 147 -6.13 -0.31 25.69
N THR A 148 -5.65 -0.78 26.85
CA THR A 148 -5.11 0.08 27.92
C THR A 148 -3.61 0.33 27.78
N PHE A 149 -2.99 0.08 26.62
CA PHE A 149 -1.53 0.16 26.39
C PHE A 149 -0.65 -0.74 27.31
N GLY A 150 -1.25 -1.51 28.21
CA GLY A 150 -0.56 -2.46 29.07
C GLY A 150 0.54 -1.80 29.89
N LEU A 151 1.75 -2.38 29.88
CA LEU A 151 2.89 -1.83 30.64
C LEU A 151 3.36 -0.45 30.17
N LEU A 152 2.97 -0.05 28.95
CA LEU A 152 3.35 1.23 28.36
C LEU A 152 2.32 2.33 28.62
N GLU A 153 1.21 2.04 29.30
CA GLU A 153 0.16 3.01 29.66
C GLU A 153 0.69 4.34 30.22
N PRO A 154 1.68 4.36 31.15
CA PRO A 154 2.12 5.62 31.74
C PRO A 154 2.88 6.55 30.77
N ILE A 155 3.37 6.03 29.65
CA ILE A 155 4.23 6.77 28.71
C ILE A 155 3.65 6.87 27.30
N MET A 156 2.56 6.17 27.03
CA MET A 156 1.93 6.13 25.70
C MET A 156 0.83 7.17 25.60
N LEU A 157 0.89 7.96 24.55
CA LEU A 157 -0.22 8.82 24.16
C LEU A 157 -1.07 8.10 23.09
N PRO A 158 -2.40 8.08 23.25
CA PRO A 158 -3.28 7.60 22.19
C PRO A 158 -3.11 8.45 20.93
N PRO A 159 -3.27 7.89 19.71
CA PRO A 159 -3.24 8.67 18.47
C PRO A 159 -4.21 9.85 18.47
N SER A 160 -5.35 9.71 19.15
CA SER A 160 -6.35 10.76 19.29
C SER A 160 -5.90 11.94 20.15
N ALA A 161 -4.81 11.81 20.91
CA ALA A 161 -4.18 12.89 21.67
C ALA A 161 -2.95 13.48 20.97
N VAL A 162 -2.61 12.99 19.77
CA VAL A 162 -1.43 13.42 19.02
C VAL A 162 -1.87 14.06 17.69
N SER A 163 -1.43 15.29 17.45
CA SER A 163 -1.58 15.99 16.18
C SER A 163 -0.29 15.90 15.37
N ILE A 164 -0.41 15.75 14.05
CA ILE A 164 0.75 15.88 13.16
C ILE A 164 1.24 17.34 13.23
N PRO A 165 2.53 17.59 13.51
CA PRO A 165 3.06 18.95 13.49
C PRO A 165 2.86 19.55 12.10
N ARG A 166 2.34 20.78 12.04
CA ARG A 166 2.21 21.52 10.77
C ARG A 166 3.62 21.73 10.23
N THR A 167 3.94 21.10 9.11
CA THR A 167 5.25 21.18 8.44
C THR A 167 5.59 22.60 7.96
N GLU A 168 4.60 23.50 7.96
CA GLU A 168 4.76 24.93 7.67
C GLU A 168 5.33 25.74 8.84
N VAL A 169 5.35 25.16 10.05
CA VAL A 169 5.84 25.83 11.26
C VAL A 169 7.12 25.15 11.75
N PRO A 170 8.26 25.86 11.82
CA PRO A 170 9.50 25.27 12.29
C PRO A 170 9.35 24.65 13.69
N MET A 171 10.01 23.51 13.92
CA MET A 171 9.93 22.76 15.18
C MET A 171 10.25 23.62 16.40
N GLU A 172 11.14 24.61 16.28
CA GLU A 172 11.46 25.53 17.40
C GLU A 172 10.26 26.38 17.83
N ALA A 173 9.39 26.77 16.90
CA ALA A 173 8.19 27.54 17.17
C ALA A 173 7.06 26.66 17.75
N ILE A 174 7.04 25.36 17.44
CA ILE A 174 6.06 24.40 17.98
C ILE A 174 6.41 23.98 19.41
N ILE A 175 7.70 23.79 19.70
CA ILE A 175 8.19 23.25 21.00
C ILE A 175 8.39 24.39 22.02
N GLY A 176 8.31 25.66 21.61
CA GLY A 176 8.43 26.81 22.52
C GLY A 176 9.83 27.00 23.11
N VAL A 177 10.84 26.33 22.57
CA VAL A 177 12.24 26.46 23.01
C VAL A 177 12.89 27.60 22.24
N GLN A 178 12.93 28.79 22.84
CA GLN A 178 13.75 29.87 22.33
C GLN A 178 15.23 29.60 22.63
N SER A 179 15.93 28.99 21.67
CA SER A 179 17.39 28.93 21.72
C SER A 179 17.95 30.34 21.47
N ARG A 180 18.58 30.93 22.49
CA ARG A 180 19.38 32.15 22.33
C ARG A 180 20.60 31.82 21.48
N ARG A 181 20.65 32.37 20.26
CA ARG A 181 21.83 32.29 19.40
C ARG A 181 23.05 32.91 20.08
N LYS A 182 24.16 32.17 20.11
CA LYS A 182 25.49 32.73 20.22
C LYS A 182 26.33 32.15 19.08
N ASP A 183 26.55 32.97 18.06
CA ASP A 183 27.45 32.67 16.95
C ASP A 183 28.87 32.46 17.47
N THR A 184 29.50 31.34 17.14
CA THR A 184 30.84 31.24 16.51
C THR A 184 31.34 29.79 16.48
N LEU A 185 31.87 29.42 15.32
CA LEU A 185 32.67 28.23 14.97
C LEU A 185 31.89 26.97 14.53
N SER A 186 31.70 26.86 13.21
CA SER A 186 31.70 25.57 12.48
C SER A 186 33.15 25.06 12.33
N PRO A 187 33.42 23.75 12.14
CA PRO A 187 33.13 23.06 10.86
C PRO A 187 32.61 21.61 11.08
N ARG A 188 31.87 20.87 10.24
CA ARG A 188 31.65 20.73 8.78
C ARG A 188 30.19 20.22 8.64
N SER A 189 29.41 20.55 7.61
CA SER A 189 29.47 19.91 6.28
C SER A 189 29.09 20.89 5.18
N ILE A 190 29.79 20.74 4.07
CA ILE A 190 29.88 21.63 2.91
C ILE A 190 28.85 21.25 1.84
N SER A 191 28.14 22.31 1.41
CA SER A 191 27.48 22.62 0.13
C SER A 191 27.10 21.55 -0.89
N GLU A 192 25.96 21.86 -1.50
CA GLU A 192 25.51 21.45 -2.82
C GLU A 192 26.46 21.93 -3.95
N GLU A 193 26.48 21.12 -5.02
CA GLU A 193 26.84 21.38 -6.44
C GLU A 193 28.30 21.65 -6.87
N PHE A 194 28.95 20.68 -7.53
CA PHE A 194 28.95 20.49 -9.00
C PHE A 194 29.98 19.40 -9.42
N THR A 195 29.52 18.33 -10.07
CA THR A 195 30.26 17.66 -11.15
C THR A 195 29.25 17.12 -12.12
N SER A 196 29.25 17.73 -13.30
CA SER A 196 28.60 17.26 -14.50
C SER A 196 29.00 15.82 -14.80
N GLY A 197 28.02 14.92 -14.69
CA GLY A 197 28.04 13.63 -15.36
C GLY A 197 26.84 13.59 -16.29
N ASP A 198 27.08 13.90 -17.56
CA ASP A 198 26.11 13.82 -18.65
C ASP A 198 25.70 12.35 -18.85
N TYR A 199 24.79 11.83 -18.03
CA TYR A 199 24.14 10.55 -18.31
C TYR A 199 22.90 10.83 -19.16
N LYS A 200 23.14 10.98 -20.46
CA LYS A 200 22.14 10.62 -21.46
C LYS A 200 21.70 9.19 -21.18
N ILE A 201 20.52 9.00 -20.60
CA ILE A 201 19.80 7.74 -20.75
C ILE A 201 19.42 7.68 -22.23
N ARG A 202 20.32 7.10 -23.01
CA ARG A 202 20.06 6.66 -24.37
C ARG A 202 19.02 5.54 -24.23
N ASP A 203 17.87 5.73 -24.86
CA ASP A 203 16.96 4.63 -25.16
C ASP A 203 17.78 3.54 -25.85
N GLN A 204 18.06 2.45 -25.14
CA GLN A 204 18.63 1.24 -25.70
C GLN A 204 17.56 0.17 -25.55
N GLU A 205 16.77 0.04 -26.62
CA GLU A 205 16.02 -1.19 -26.87
C GLU A 205 17.04 -2.33 -26.99
N GLU A 206 17.19 -3.11 -25.93
CA GLU A 206 17.78 -4.44 -26.03
C GLU A 206 16.68 -5.48 -25.97
N THR A 207 16.38 -6.01 -27.16
CA THR A 207 15.72 -7.30 -27.35
C THR A 207 16.58 -8.41 -26.76
N PRO A 208 16.07 -9.28 -25.87
CA PRO A 208 16.74 -10.54 -25.58
C PRO A 208 16.45 -11.51 -26.73
N ARG A 209 17.50 -11.98 -27.41
CA ARG A 209 17.44 -13.13 -28.33
C ARG A 209 17.86 -14.41 -27.62
N GLY A 210 17.03 -15.44 -27.81
CA GLY A 210 17.33 -16.87 -27.62
C GLY A 210 16.82 -17.45 -26.30
N SER A 211 16.00 -18.50 -26.24
CA SER A 211 15.47 -19.41 -27.26
C SER A 211 14.36 -20.27 -26.65
N ALA A 212 13.39 -20.67 -27.48
CA ALA A 212 12.37 -21.72 -27.26
C ALA A 212 10.95 -21.33 -26.78
N LYS A 213 10.27 -20.38 -27.47
CA LYS A 213 8.80 -20.44 -27.66
C LYS A 213 8.26 -19.52 -28.79
N GLU A 214 8.93 -19.46 -29.93
CA GLU A 214 8.70 -18.46 -31.02
C GLU A 214 7.39 -18.60 -31.85
N ARG A 215 6.31 -19.18 -31.32
CA ARG A 215 5.02 -19.24 -32.06
C ARG A 215 3.78 -18.69 -31.36
N GLU A 216 3.85 -18.31 -30.08
CA GLU A 216 2.71 -17.72 -29.35
C GLU A 216 2.86 -16.22 -29.02
N GLU A 217 4.07 -15.67 -29.04
CA GLU A 217 4.35 -14.27 -28.64
C GLU A 217 3.85 -13.21 -29.65
N LYS A 218 3.45 -13.62 -30.86
CA LYS A 218 3.12 -12.70 -31.96
C LYS A 218 1.75 -12.04 -31.83
N ASP A 219 0.88 -12.54 -30.95
CA ASP A 219 -0.49 -12.04 -30.77
C ASP A 219 -0.70 -11.28 -29.46
N GLU A 220 0.35 -11.07 -28.66
CA GLU A 220 0.30 -10.26 -27.44
C GLU A 220 0.94 -8.89 -27.65
N GLU A 221 0.42 -7.88 -26.95
CA GLU A 221 0.92 -6.51 -26.96
C GLU A 221 1.02 -5.98 -25.53
N VAL A 222 2.11 -5.25 -25.26
CA VAL A 222 2.38 -4.67 -23.95
C VAL A 222 1.93 -3.21 -23.95
N VAL A 223 0.96 -2.89 -23.10
CA VAL A 223 0.31 -1.57 -23.01
C VAL A 223 0.63 -0.91 -21.66
N LYS A 224 0.86 0.41 -21.67
CA LYS A 224 1.00 1.22 -20.45
C LYS A 224 -0.38 1.60 -19.93
N VAL A 225 -0.67 1.26 -18.69
CA VAL A 225 -1.92 1.63 -18.02
C VAL A 225 -1.61 2.69 -16.97
N PHE A 226 -2.24 3.85 -17.11
CA PHE A 226 -2.20 4.96 -16.17
C PHE A 226 -3.51 5.00 -15.39
N ASP A 227 -3.45 5.35 -14.11
CA ASP A 227 -4.62 5.53 -13.24
C ASP A 227 -5.15 6.97 -13.22
N GLY A 228 -4.52 7.87 -13.98
CA GLY A 228 -4.99 9.24 -14.17
C GLY A 228 -3.94 10.18 -14.75
N ASN A 229 -4.36 11.42 -14.99
CA ASN A 229 -3.54 12.47 -15.60
C ASN A 229 -2.26 12.80 -14.80
N SER A 230 -2.35 12.76 -13.47
CA SER A 230 -1.21 12.95 -12.58
C SER A 230 -0.12 11.90 -12.80
N SER A 231 -0.50 10.65 -13.02
CA SER A 231 0.42 9.55 -13.22
C SER A 231 1.06 9.55 -14.60
N LEU A 232 0.35 10.06 -15.62
CA LEU A 232 0.96 10.36 -16.92
C LEU A 232 2.06 11.42 -16.78
N ARG A 233 1.79 12.53 -16.05
CA ARG A 233 2.77 13.61 -15.82
C ARG A 233 4.00 13.12 -15.05
N ARG A 234 3.79 12.27 -14.04
CA ARG A 234 4.86 11.67 -13.21
C ARG A 234 5.50 10.43 -13.84
N ARG A 235 5.06 10.01 -15.03
CA ARG A 235 5.48 8.77 -15.72
C ARG A 235 5.33 7.50 -14.86
N MET A 236 4.35 7.48 -13.97
CA MET A 236 4.00 6.31 -13.16
C MET A 236 2.92 5.51 -13.90
N PHE A 237 3.24 4.28 -14.30
CA PHE A 237 2.31 3.40 -15.03
C PHE A 237 2.54 1.95 -14.62
N ARG A 238 1.54 1.11 -14.88
CA ARG A 238 1.68 -0.36 -14.84
C ARG A 238 1.72 -0.89 -16.27
N LEU A 239 2.49 -1.94 -16.49
CA LEU A 239 2.56 -2.62 -17.78
C LEU A 239 1.60 -3.81 -17.76
N VAL A 240 0.78 -3.93 -18.80
CA VAL A 240 -0.13 -5.06 -19.00
C VAL A 240 0.19 -5.68 -20.34
N THR A 241 0.47 -6.98 -20.34
CA THR A 241 0.55 -7.80 -21.55
C THR A 241 -0.83 -8.35 -21.85
N ILE A 242 -1.34 -8.09 -23.05
CA ILE A 242 -2.69 -8.50 -23.46
C ILE A 242 -2.73 -8.93 -24.92
N SER A 243 -3.56 -9.92 -25.23
CA SER A 243 -3.80 -10.33 -26.62
C SER A 243 -4.36 -9.17 -27.47
N ARG A 244 -3.88 -9.04 -28.70
CA ARG A 244 -4.39 -8.06 -29.69
C ARG A 244 -5.84 -8.31 -30.08
N THR A 245 -6.31 -9.54 -29.88
CA THR A 245 -7.68 -9.98 -30.14
C THR A 245 -8.59 -9.91 -28.89
N ALA A 246 -8.06 -9.47 -27.74
CA ALA A 246 -8.83 -9.35 -26.51
C ALA A 246 -9.96 -8.31 -26.63
N ASN A 247 -11.07 -8.56 -25.93
CA ASN A 247 -12.18 -7.62 -25.83
C ASN A 247 -11.96 -6.56 -24.73
N VAL A 248 -12.80 -5.52 -24.68
CA VAL A 248 -12.67 -4.43 -23.69
C VAL A 248 -12.76 -4.96 -22.26
N LYS A 249 -13.59 -5.97 -21.99
CA LYS A 249 -13.77 -6.54 -20.65
C LYS A 249 -12.51 -7.24 -20.15
N GLU A 250 -11.86 -8.02 -21.00
CA GLU A 250 -10.57 -8.67 -20.72
C GLU A 250 -9.49 -7.64 -20.49
N PHE A 251 -9.46 -6.58 -21.31
CA PHE A 251 -8.50 -5.50 -21.17
C PHE A 251 -8.69 -4.71 -19.88
N LEU A 252 -9.92 -4.32 -19.57
CA LEU A 252 -10.26 -3.67 -18.33
C LEU A 252 -9.93 -4.56 -17.13
N THR A 253 -10.22 -5.86 -17.19
CA THR A 253 -9.89 -6.80 -16.12
C THR A 253 -8.38 -6.91 -15.89
N ALA A 254 -7.58 -6.95 -16.97
CA ALA A 254 -6.13 -6.99 -16.87
C ALA A 254 -5.57 -5.67 -16.30
N ALA A 255 -6.12 -4.53 -16.71
CA ALA A 255 -5.80 -3.22 -16.16
C ALA A 255 -6.15 -3.11 -14.67
N LEU A 256 -7.36 -3.50 -14.27
CA LEU A 256 -7.80 -3.49 -12.86
C LEU A 256 -6.93 -4.40 -11.99
N ARG A 257 -6.56 -5.59 -12.49
CA ARG A 257 -5.63 -6.50 -11.81
C ARG A 257 -4.25 -5.87 -11.60
N ALA A 258 -3.74 -5.13 -12.60
CA ALA A 258 -2.45 -4.45 -12.50
C ALA A 258 -2.42 -3.34 -11.43
N PHE A 259 -3.60 -2.82 -11.06
CA PHE A 259 -3.79 -1.82 -10.01
C PHE A 259 -4.44 -2.38 -8.73
N HIS A 260 -4.59 -3.71 -8.62
CA HIS A 260 -5.24 -4.38 -7.49
C HIS A 260 -6.66 -3.88 -7.19
N VAL A 261 -7.37 -3.42 -8.21
CA VAL A 261 -8.77 -3.00 -8.11
C VAL A 261 -9.67 -4.23 -8.35
N PRO A 262 -10.66 -4.53 -7.47
CA PRO A 262 -11.59 -5.61 -7.69
C PRO A 262 -12.33 -5.46 -9.03
N PRO A 263 -12.55 -6.56 -9.78
CA PRO A 263 -13.17 -6.52 -11.10
C PRO A 263 -14.67 -6.15 -11.10
N ASP A 264 -15.26 -5.95 -9.92
CA ASP A 264 -16.72 -5.79 -9.73
C ASP A 264 -17.20 -4.35 -9.85
N ASN A 265 -16.50 -3.55 -10.66
CA ASN A 265 -16.79 -2.13 -10.80
C ASN A 265 -17.48 -1.86 -12.14
N SER A 266 -18.81 -1.95 -12.16
CA SER A 266 -19.64 -1.65 -13.34
C SER A 266 -19.52 -0.21 -13.87
N LYS A 267 -18.72 0.62 -13.19
CA LYS A 267 -18.51 2.03 -13.49
C LYS A 267 -17.09 2.33 -13.99
N THR A 268 -16.18 1.36 -14.03
CA THR A 268 -14.83 1.56 -14.60
C THR A 268 -14.77 1.30 -16.10
N TYR A 269 -13.97 2.11 -16.80
CA TYR A 269 -13.76 2.00 -18.24
C TYR A 269 -12.33 2.45 -18.61
N LEU A 270 -11.90 2.15 -19.83
CA LEU A 270 -10.58 2.54 -20.36
C LEU A 270 -10.72 3.66 -21.38
N THR A 271 -9.79 4.60 -21.37
CA THR A 271 -9.67 5.66 -22.40
C THR A 271 -8.27 5.65 -22.99
N ASP A 272 -8.13 6.04 -24.24
CA ASP A 272 -6.84 6.15 -24.91
C ASP A 272 -6.04 7.35 -24.36
N ALA A 273 -4.84 7.11 -23.84
CA ALA A 273 -4.04 8.14 -23.19
C ALA A 273 -3.30 9.07 -24.16
N TYR A 274 -3.24 8.72 -25.45
CA TYR A 274 -2.60 9.54 -26.47
C TYR A 274 -3.57 10.19 -27.45
N SER A 275 -4.84 9.76 -27.43
CA SER A 275 -5.94 10.40 -28.15
C SER A 275 -6.15 11.83 -27.66
N ALA A 276 -6.46 12.74 -28.59
CA ALA A 276 -6.67 14.17 -28.28
C ALA A 276 -7.89 14.39 -27.37
N ASP A 277 -8.92 13.56 -27.54
CA ASP A 277 -10.21 13.69 -26.84
C ASP A 277 -10.41 12.64 -25.73
N GLU A 278 -9.34 11.94 -25.30
CA GLU A 278 -9.40 10.81 -24.35
C GLU A 278 -10.52 9.81 -24.71
N THR A 279 -10.57 9.41 -25.97
CA THR A 279 -11.62 8.52 -26.50
C THR A 279 -11.72 7.22 -25.72
N GLU A 280 -12.95 6.84 -25.37
CA GLU A 280 -13.23 5.57 -24.71
C GLU A 280 -12.84 4.39 -25.60
N VAL A 281 -12.26 3.37 -24.98
CA VAL A 281 -11.79 2.17 -25.67
C VAL A 281 -12.98 1.23 -25.89
N GLU A 282 -13.30 0.97 -27.16
CA GLU A 282 -14.49 0.22 -27.57
C GLU A 282 -14.16 -1.03 -28.40
N ASP A 283 -15.01 -2.05 -28.27
CA ASP A 283 -14.98 -3.23 -29.12
C ASP A 283 -15.41 -2.90 -30.57
N PRO A 284 -15.05 -3.72 -31.56
CA PRO A 284 -14.12 -4.85 -31.49
C PRO A 284 -12.64 -4.40 -31.53
N LEU A 285 -11.73 -5.25 -31.03
CA LEU A 285 -10.27 -5.08 -31.09
C LEU A 285 -9.73 -3.79 -30.43
N PRO A 286 -10.02 -3.55 -29.14
CA PRO A 286 -9.63 -2.34 -28.41
C PRO A 286 -8.13 -2.05 -28.42
N VAL A 287 -7.27 -3.09 -28.35
CA VAL A 287 -5.81 -2.93 -28.30
C VAL A 287 -5.26 -2.41 -29.63
N THR A 288 -5.83 -2.86 -30.74
CA THR A 288 -5.39 -2.47 -32.10
C THR A 288 -5.79 -1.04 -32.44
N LYS A 289 -6.90 -0.57 -31.88
CA LYS A 289 -7.45 0.78 -32.11
C LYS A 289 -6.75 1.89 -31.32
N LEU A 290 -5.83 1.56 -30.40
CA LEU A 290 -5.11 2.55 -29.61
C LEU A 290 -4.22 3.44 -30.48
N THR A 291 -4.24 4.74 -30.18
CA THR A 291 -3.38 5.75 -30.78
C THR A 291 -1.93 5.42 -30.50
N ARG A 292 -1.11 5.36 -31.56
CA ARG A 292 0.32 5.08 -31.47
C ARG A 292 1.10 6.38 -31.69
N ARG A 293 2.14 6.58 -30.88
CA ARG A 293 3.13 7.65 -31.09
C ARG A 293 4.46 7.02 -31.44
N ASP A 294 5.19 7.62 -32.37
CA ASP A 294 6.47 7.07 -32.86
C ASP A 294 7.43 6.79 -31.70
N GLY A 295 7.94 5.55 -31.66
CA GLY A 295 8.87 5.07 -30.63
C GLY A 295 8.25 4.87 -29.23
N LYS A 296 6.92 4.98 -29.06
CA LYS A 296 6.26 4.81 -27.75
C LYS A 296 5.25 3.68 -27.76
N ARG A 297 5.31 2.85 -26.71
CA ARG A 297 4.28 1.84 -26.42
C ARG A 297 2.90 2.49 -26.29
N PRO A 298 1.83 1.84 -26.76
CA PRO A 298 0.46 2.32 -26.58
C PRO A 298 0.14 2.49 -25.10
N ALA A 299 -0.79 3.39 -24.81
CA ALA A 299 -1.14 3.74 -23.44
C ALA A 299 -2.64 3.98 -23.27
N VAL A 300 -3.17 3.61 -22.11
CA VAL A 300 -4.56 3.83 -21.71
C VAL A 300 -4.64 4.43 -20.32
N PHE A 301 -5.72 5.15 -20.04
CA PHE A 301 -6.12 5.51 -18.69
C PHE A 301 -7.24 4.60 -18.18
N LEU A 302 -7.16 4.25 -16.90
CA LEU A 302 -8.26 3.68 -16.14
C LEU A 302 -9.14 4.81 -15.60
N ARG A 303 -10.43 4.83 -15.98
CA ARG A 303 -11.41 5.90 -15.65
C ARG A 303 -12.63 5.34 -14.92
N TYR A 304 -13.40 6.23 -14.27
CA TYR A 304 -14.62 5.90 -13.52
C TYR A 304 -15.77 6.83 -13.86
N ARG A 305 -16.95 6.27 -14.17
CA ARG A 305 -18.18 7.02 -14.47
C ARG A 305 -18.90 7.40 -13.18
N LEU A 306 -18.90 8.69 -12.85
CA LEU A 306 -19.75 9.25 -11.81
C LEU A 306 -21.19 9.36 -12.34
N VAL A 307 -22.13 8.61 -11.75
CA VAL A 307 -23.56 8.83 -12.01
C VAL A 307 -23.90 10.19 -11.43
N SER A 308 -24.43 11.09 -12.26
CA SER A 308 -24.92 12.40 -11.85
C SER A 308 -26.06 12.25 -10.86
N TYR A 309 -25.75 12.28 -9.57
CA TYR A 309 -26.70 12.78 -8.59
C TYR A 309 -26.75 14.29 -8.72
N THR A 310 -27.97 14.80 -8.81
CA THR A 310 -28.32 16.21 -8.71
C THR A 310 -27.48 16.87 -7.62
N ILE A 311 -26.94 18.04 -7.96
CA ILE A 311 -26.06 18.86 -7.13
C ILE A 311 -26.62 18.98 -5.71
N LEU A 312 -26.01 18.26 -4.77
CA LEU A 312 -25.92 18.68 -3.37
C LEU A 312 -24.51 19.23 -3.21
N THR A 313 -24.44 20.53 -2.96
CA THR A 313 -23.23 21.33 -2.80
C THR A 313 -22.54 21.06 -1.47
N GLU A 314 -22.09 19.83 -1.24
CA GLU A 314 -21.16 19.49 -0.16
C GLU A 314 -20.57 18.11 -0.44
N TRP A 315 -19.37 18.09 -1.04
CA TRP A 315 -18.59 16.87 -1.20
C TRP A 315 -17.72 16.72 0.06
N ASP A 316 -17.81 15.58 0.74
CA ASP A 316 -16.99 15.27 1.93
C ASP A 316 -15.52 15.02 1.51
N PRO A 317 -14.55 15.85 1.97
CA PRO A 317 -13.13 15.71 1.63
C PRO A 317 -12.54 14.33 1.98
N TRP A 318 -13.15 13.62 2.93
CA TRP A 318 -12.68 12.33 3.42
C TRP A 318 -12.90 11.18 2.43
N GLU A 319 -13.91 11.22 1.56
CA GLU A 319 -14.06 10.19 0.52
C GLU A 319 -13.01 10.36 -0.60
N MET A 320 -12.65 11.59 -0.97
CA MET A 320 -11.57 11.82 -1.93
C MET A 320 -10.20 11.43 -1.38
N LEU A 321 -9.99 11.59 -0.07
CA LEU A 321 -8.81 11.12 0.65
C LEU A 321 -8.81 9.58 0.78
N PHE A 322 -9.96 8.96 1.06
CA PHE A 322 -10.14 7.51 1.18
C PHE A 322 -9.71 6.78 -0.11
N TRP A 323 -10.06 7.29 -1.28
CA TRP A 323 -9.61 6.73 -2.56
C TRP A 323 -8.13 7.03 -2.86
N SER A 324 -7.61 8.19 -2.45
CA SER A 324 -6.20 8.57 -2.65
C SER A 324 -5.22 7.80 -1.75
N ILE A 325 -5.66 7.38 -0.55
CA ILE A 325 -4.81 6.71 0.45
C ILE A 325 -4.94 5.18 0.37
N CYS A 326 -6.12 4.61 0.05
CA CYS A 326 -6.31 3.16 -0.08
C CYS A 326 -5.69 2.56 -1.35
N TYR A 327 -5.63 3.33 -2.44
CA TYR A 327 -5.07 2.93 -3.73
C TYR A 327 -4.06 4.00 -4.10
N GLY A 328 -2.76 3.70 -4.04
CA GLY A 328 -1.69 4.67 -4.32
C GLY A 328 -2.06 5.61 -5.49
N THR A 329 -2.52 6.81 -5.14
CA THR A 329 -3.03 7.90 -5.97
C THR A 329 -3.67 7.58 -7.34
N ILE A 330 -4.78 6.83 -7.34
CA ILE A 330 -5.71 6.86 -8.50
C ILE A 330 -6.47 8.19 -8.48
N HIS A 331 -6.02 9.17 -9.26
CA HIS A 331 -6.71 10.45 -9.40
C HIS A 331 -7.82 10.38 -10.45
N PHE A 332 -9.05 10.11 -10.02
CA PHE A 332 -10.24 10.29 -10.85
C PHE A 332 -10.48 11.79 -11.07
N THR A 333 -10.17 12.27 -12.28
CA THR A 333 -10.48 13.64 -12.71
C THR A 333 -11.90 13.66 -13.28
N LYS A 334 -12.77 14.51 -12.71
CA LYS A 334 -14.11 14.78 -13.23
C LYS A 334 -13.98 15.68 -14.46
N MET A 335 -14.57 15.27 -15.59
CA MET A 335 -14.71 16.17 -16.75
C MET A 335 -15.71 17.29 -16.39
N ALA A 336 -15.23 18.54 -16.42
CA ALA A 336 -16.12 19.67 -16.63
C ALA A 336 -16.51 19.67 -18.11
N LYS A 337 -17.81 19.67 -18.41
CA LYS A 337 -18.30 19.99 -19.75
C LYS A 337 -18.11 21.47 -20.04
#